data_AF-A0A250V6X8-F1
#
_entry.id   AF-A0A250V6X8-F1
#
_cell.length_a   1.000
_cell.length_b   1.000
_cell.length_c   1.000
_cell.angle_alpha   90.00
_cell.angle_beta   90.00
_cell.angle_gamma   90.00
#
_symmetry.space_group_name_H-M   'P 1'
#
loop_
_entity.id
_entity.type
_entity.pdbx_description
1 polymer ?
#
loop_
_entity_poly.entity_id
_entity_poly.type
_entity_poly.pdbx_seq_one_letter_code
_entity_poly.pdbx_strand_id
1 'polypeptide(L)'
;MTAVSRAWKVLKELGLITRARGEGGKSVITKLHEDGSGQAYTIPGEGLGDPYFQLPFEYWDKGWHNNLSLPGKAMLLIASSQRKLKFTLPQERMPEWYGISADSAGKGIRELMKHGILVQVDEEWFDTLKMRSGRGCRPVYSLWPPFTPRALGEPTIGEETTTGISSDAAPKE
;
A
#
# COMPACT_ATOMS: atom_id res chain seq x y z
N MET A 1 -1.56 42.33 10.11
CA MET A 1 -2.24 41.02 10.25
C MET A 1 -1.25 39.97 10.74
N THR A 2 -1.48 39.42 11.93
CA THR A 2 -0.68 38.34 12.55
C THR A 2 -0.61 37.11 11.65
N ALA A 3 0.54 36.43 11.60
CA ALA A 3 0.79 35.27 10.73
C ALA A 3 -0.25 34.15 10.91
N VAL A 4 -0.69 33.93 12.14
CA VAL A 4 -1.69 32.93 12.53
C VAL A 4 -3.02 33.16 11.81
N SER A 5 -3.54 34.40 11.77
CA SER A 5 -4.81 34.70 11.11
C SER A 5 -4.79 34.46 9.60
N ARG A 6 -3.62 34.63 8.95
CA ARG A 6 -3.42 34.32 7.53
C ARG A 6 -3.42 32.81 7.29
N ALA A 7 -2.67 32.06 8.09
CA ALA A 7 -2.63 30.59 7.99
C ALA A 7 -4.03 29.97 8.13
N TRP A 8 -4.82 30.43 9.09
CA TRP A 8 -6.18 29.95 9.24
C TRP A 8 -7.12 30.32 8.09
N LYS A 9 -6.91 31.46 7.43
CA LYS A 9 -7.70 31.83 6.25
C LYS A 9 -7.42 30.86 5.12
N VAL A 10 -6.14 30.57 4.87
CA VAL A 10 -5.71 29.58 3.86
C VAL A 10 -6.26 28.20 4.17
N LEU A 11 -6.14 27.73 5.42
CA LEU A 11 -6.70 26.42 5.82
C LEU A 11 -8.21 26.34 5.64
N LYS A 12 -8.94 27.44 5.82
CA LYS A 12 -10.38 27.50 5.56
C LYS A 12 -10.68 27.49 4.06
N GLU A 13 -9.90 28.22 3.26
CA GLU A 13 -10.03 28.22 1.79
C GLU A 13 -9.72 26.85 1.18
N LEU A 14 -8.80 26.11 1.78
CA LEU A 14 -8.47 24.73 1.40
C LEU A 14 -9.47 23.68 1.92
N GLY A 15 -10.52 24.09 2.66
CA GLY A 15 -11.52 23.16 3.19
C GLY A 15 -11.00 22.21 4.29
N LEU A 16 -9.88 22.53 4.93
CA LEU A 16 -9.25 21.70 5.98
C LEU A 16 -9.76 22.03 7.39
N ILE A 17 -10.40 23.17 7.57
CA ILE A 17 -11.01 23.57 8.84
C ILE A 17 -12.35 24.25 8.61
N THR A 18 -13.26 24.10 9.57
CA THR A 18 -14.41 24.98 9.73
C THR A 18 -14.27 25.82 11.00
N ARG A 19 -14.84 27.03 10.94
CA ARG A 19 -14.79 28.02 12.02
C ARG A 19 -16.22 28.36 12.39
N ALA A 20 -16.60 28.01 13.61
CA ALA A 20 -17.87 28.41 14.20
C ALA A 20 -17.61 29.40 15.35
N ARG A 21 -18.58 30.26 15.62
CA ARG A 21 -18.55 31.12 16.81
C ARG A 21 -19.17 30.33 17.96
N GLY A 22 -18.37 29.98 18.95
CA GLY A 22 -18.83 29.26 20.14
C GLY A 22 -19.45 30.19 21.19
N GLU A 23 -19.94 29.60 22.27
CA GLU A 23 -20.40 30.33 23.46
C GLU A 23 -19.29 31.24 24.02
N GLY A 24 -19.68 32.46 24.42
CA GLY A 24 -18.74 33.46 24.94
C GLY A 24 -17.87 34.15 23.89
N GLY A 25 -18.18 34.02 22.59
CA GLY A 25 -17.51 34.75 21.51
C GLY A 25 -16.14 34.20 21.10
N LYS A 26 -15.75 33.03 21.62
CA LYS A 26 -14.53 32.33 21.21
C LYS A 26 -14.75 31.60 19.89
N SER A 27 -13.76 31.65 19.01
CA SER A 27 -13.77 30.90 17.75
C SER A 27 -13.51 29.41 18.02
N VAL A 28 -14.47 28.55 17.70
CA VAL A 28 -14.32 27.10 17.73
C VAL A 28 -13.84 26.65 16.35
N ILE A 29 -12.77 25.87 16.34
CA ILE A 29 -12.13 25.38 15.12
C ILE A 29 -12.31 23.87 15.08
N THR A 30 -13.04 23.40 14.07
CA THR A 30 -13.20 21.96 13.83
C THR A 30 -12.33 21.58 12.64
N LYS A 31 -11.50 20.56 12.82
CA LYS A 31 -10.65 20.00 11.76
C LYS A 31 -11.52 19.19 10.81
N LEU A 32 -11.27 19.34 9.51
CA LEU A 32 -11.93 18.58 8.46
C LEU A 32 -10.96 17.54 7.88
N HIS A 33 -11.52 16.58 7.17
CA HIS A 33 -10.80 15.50 6.52
C HIS A 33 -9.91 16.02 5.38
N GLU A 34 -8.70 15.46 5.23
CA GLU A 34 -7.71 15.96 4.27
C GLU A 34 -7.99 15.54 2.81
N ASP A 35 -8.94 14.64 2.60
CA ASP A 35 -9.40 14.16 1.29
C ASP A 35 -10.26 15.19 0.52
N GLY A 36 -10.55 16.35 1.13
CA GLY A 36 -11.40 17.38 0.54
C GLY A 36 -12.90 17.08 0.61
N SER A 37 -13.32 16.03 1.31
CA SER A 37 -14.74 15.66 1.51
C SER A 37 -15.51 16.67 2.37
N GLY A 38 -14.79 17.49 3.15
CA GLY A 38 -15.38 18.42 4.12
C GLY A 38 -16.01 17.73 5.33
N GLN A 39 -15.79 16.43 5.51
CA GLN A 39 -16.22 15.69 6.70
C GLN A 39 -15.37 16.06 7.92
N ALA A 40 -15.90 15.86 9.12
CA ALA A 40 -15.14 16.08 10.34
C ALA A 40 -13.95 15.11 10.41
N TYR A 41 -12.78 15.63 10.79
CA TYR A 41 -11.60 14.81 10.98
C TYR A 41 -11.85 13.77 12.08
N THR A 42 -11.68 12.49 11.74
CA THR A 42 -11.70 11.38 12.69
C THR A 42 -10.27 10.89 12.88
N ILE A 43 -9.90 10.50 14.11
CA ILE A 43 -8.56 9.98 14.37
C ILE A 43 -8.39 8.68 13.57
N PRO A 44 -7.40 8.58 12.67
CA PRO A 44 -7.17 7.38 11.91
C PRO A 44 -6.79 6.23 12.85
N GLY A 45 -7.57 5.14 12.83
CA GLY A 45 -7.38 3.97 13.70
C GLY A 45 -8.56 3.62 14.62
N GLU A 46 -9.46 4.56 14.91
CA GLU A 46 -10.69 4.30 15.69
C GLU A 46 -11.92 3.96 14.82
N GLY A 47 -11.71 3.58 13.55
CA GLY A 47 -12.77 3.17 12.62
C GLY A 47 -12.24 2.58 11.30
N LEU A 48 -13.14 2.26 10.37
CA LEU A 48 -12.82 1.68 9.04
C LEU A 48 -12.19 2.68 8.04
N GLY A 49 -12.13 3.98 8.37
CA GLY A 49 -11.95 5.07 7.40
C GLY A 49 -10.56 5.23 6.79
N ASP A 50 -9.49 5.25 7.59
CA ASP A 50 -8.17 5.68 7.10
C ASP A 50 -7.04 4.88 7.75
N PRO A 51 -6.66 3.75 7.18
CA PRO A 51 -5.76 2.87 7.90
C PRO A 51 -4.32 3.14 7.44
N TYR A 52 -3.44 3.50 8.38
CA TYR A 52 -2.02 3.74 8.10
C TYR A 52 -1.35 2.50 7.48
N PHE A 53 -0.46 2.69 6.50
CA PHE A 53 0.43 1.62 6.10
C PHE A 53 1.53 1.45 7.15
N GLN A 54 1.88 0.20 7.46
CA GLN A 54 2.93 -0.12 8.40
C GLN A 54 4.22 -0.40 7.63
N LEU A 55 5.29 0.26 8.01
CA LEU A 55 6.63 -0.04 7.51
C LEU A 55 7.44 -0.71 8.63
N PRO A 56 8.20 -1.77 8.32
CA PRO A 56 9.05 -2.46 9.29
C PRO A 56 10.25 -1.59 9.69
N PHE A 57 10.71 -1.68 10.94
CA PHE A 57 11.83 -0.88 11.46
C PHE A 57 13.11 -1.01 10.61
N GLU A 58 13.29 -2.18 10.01
CA GLU A 58 14.36 -2.52 9.08
C GLU A 58 14.44 -1.57 7.87
N TYR A 59 13.34 -0.90 7.49
CA TYR A 59 13.36 0.15 6.47
C TYR A 59 14.30 1.30 6.84
N TRP A 60 14.32 1.67 8.12
CA TRP A 60 15.18 2.74 8.64
C TRP A 60 16.56 2.21 8.99
N ASP A 61 16.62 1.12 9.76
CA ASP A 61 17.85 0.52 10.27
C ASP A 61 18.81 0.11 9.14
N LYS A 62 18.28 -0.55 8.09
CA LYS A 62 19.09 -0.97 6.93
C LYS A 62 19.30 0.15 5.89
N GLY A 63 18.89 1.39 6.19
CA GLY A 63 19.13 2.54 5.31
C GLY A 63 18.34 2.54 4.00
N TRP A 64 17.27 1.75 3.86
CA TRP A 64 16.47 1.69 2.63
C TRP A 64 15.86 3.04 2.23
N HIS A 65 15.58 3.88 3.23
CA HIS A 65 15.15 5.27 3.01
C HIS A 65 16.17 6.14 2.25
N ASN A 66 17.46 5.78 2.25
CA ASN A 66 18.49 6.46 1.46
C ASN A 66 18.86 5.67 0.20
N ASN A 67 18.86 4.34 0.28
CA ASN A 67 19.31 3.48 -0.80
C ASN A 67 18.30 3.38 -1.96
N LEU A 68 17.00 3.44 -1.66
CA LEU A 68 15.97 3.39 -2.70
C LEU A 68 15.84 4.74 -3.40
N SER A 69 15.65 4.71 -4.72
CA SER A 69 15.25 5.88 -5.49
C SER A 69 13.81 6.30 -5.14
N LEU A 70 13.41 7.52 -5.52
CA LEU A 70 12.04 8.00 -5.30
C LEU A 70 10.98 7.07 -5.93
N PRO A 71 11.14 6.62 -7.19
CA PRO A 71 10.27 5.58 -7.75
C PRO A 71 10.23 4.28 -6.94
N GLY A 72 11.39 3.80 -6.46
CA GLY A 72 11.47 2.59 -5.62
C GLY A 72 10.69 2.75 -4.32
N LYS A 73 10.85 3.88 -3.62
CA LYS A 73 10.07 4.21 -2.41
C LYS A 73 8.58 4.28 -2.71
N ALA A 74 8.20 4.96 -3.78
CA ALA A 74 6.79 5.07 -4.14
C ALA A 74 6.15 3.70 -4.40
N MET A 75 6.84 2.83 -5.14
CA MET A 75 6.36 1.47 -5.38
C MET A 75 6.32 0.61 -4.11
N LEU A 76 7.26 0.80 -3.17
CA LEU A 76 7.24 0.12 -1.87
C LEU A 76 6.02 0.52 -1.04
N LEU A 77 5.69 1.82 -1.03
CA LEU A 77 4.51 2.33 -0.33
C LEU A 77 3.21 1.82 -0.96
N ILE A 78 3.12 1.81 -2.29
CA ILE A 78 1.97 1.27 -3.03
C ILE A 78 1.82 -0.24 -2.78
N ALA A 79 2.92 -0.99 -2.75
CA ALA A 79 2.90 -2.41 -2.41
C ALA A 79 2.42 -2.64 -0.97
N SER A 80 2.89 -1.82 -0.03
CA SER A 80 2.50 -1.90 1.39
C SER A 80 1.02 -1.53 1.61
N SER A 81 0.46 -0.64 0.79
CA SER A 81 -0.96 -0.26 0.87
C SER A 81 -1.91 -1.36 0.40
N GLN A 82 -1.45 -2.31 -0.43
CA GLN A 82 -2.29 -3.42 -0.90
C GLN A 82 -2.74 -4.35 0.23
N ARG A 83 -1.97 -4.44 1.33
CA ARG A 83 -2.27 -5.28 2.50
C ARG A 83 -2.65 -6.71 2.13
N LYS A 84 -1.98 -7.26 1.12
CA LYS A 84 -2.17 -8.64 0.63
C LYS A 84 -0.80 -9.29 0.49
N LEU A 85 -0.72 -10.60 0.74
CA LEU A 85 0.50 -11.37 0.50
C LEU A 85 0.84 -11.43 -1.00
N LYS A 86 -0.18 -11.53 -1.85
CA LYS A 86 -0.07 -11.58 -3.30
C LYS A 86 -0.87 -10.43 -3.89
N PHE A 87 -0.24 -9.62 -4.73
CA PHE A 87 -0.90 -8.48 -5.39
C PHE A 87 -0.31 -8.23 -6.78
N THR A 88 -1.07 -7.54 -7.61
CA THR A 88 -0.65 -7.20 -8.97
C THR A 88 -0.32 -5.72 -9.05
N LEU A 89 0.74 -5.40 -9.79
CA LEU A 89 1.17 -4.02 -10.03
C LEU A 89 1.09 -3.70 -11.53
N PRO A 90 -0.12 -3.42 -12.06
CA PRO A 90 -0.29 -3.09 -13.47
C PRO A 90 0.29 -1.69 -13.76
N GLN A 91 1.48 -1.64 -14.37
CA GLN A 91 2.19 -0.40 -14.67
C GLN A 91 1.34 0.59 -15.47
N GLU A 92 0.51 0.10 -16.38
CA GLU A 92 -0.39 0.89 -17.24
C GLU A 92 -1.43 1.69 -16.45
N ARG A 93 -1.86 1.22 -15.27
CA ARG A 93 -2.87 1.88 -14.44
C ARG A 93 -2.29 2.76 -13.34
N MET A 94 -0.98 2.71 -13.13
CA MET A 94 -0.31 3.52 -12.10
C MET A 94 -0.49 5.03 -12.28
N PRO A 95 -0.53 5.58 -13.51
CA PRO A 95 -0.82 7.01 -13.71
C PRO A 95 -2.22 7.40 -13.24
N GLU A 96 -3.21 6.55 -13.55
CA GLU A 96 -4.61 6.78 -13.19
C GLU A 96 -4.84 6.63 -11.69
N TRP A 97 -4.27 5.60 -11.07
CA TRP A 97 -4.52 5.28 -9.65
C TRP A 97 -3.70 6.11 -8.67
N TYR A 98 -2.44 6.41 -9.01
CA TYR A 98 -1.48 6.99 -8.07
C TYR A 98 -0.77 8.24 -8.61
N GLY A 99 -1.08 8.67 -9.84
CA GLY A 99 -0.41 9.82 -10.45
C GLY A 99 1.06 9.58 -10.81
N ILE A 100 1.50 8.31 -10.84
CA ILE A 100 2.89 7.94 -11.15
C ILE A 100 2.98 7.44 -12.59
N SER A 101 3.91 7.97 -13.38
CA SER A 101 4.08 7.51 -14.76
C SER A 101 4.42 6.02 -14.83
N ALA A 102 3.94 5.35 -15.88
CA ALA A 102 4.20 3.92 -16.09
C ALA A 102 5.71 3.61 -16.09
N ASP A 103 6.53 4.49 -16.69
CA ASP A 103 7.99 4.36 -16.69
C ASP A 103 8.60 4.44 -15.29
N SER A 104 8.11 5.36 -14.45
CA SER A 104 8.58 5.50 -13.06
C SER A 104 8.17 4.28 -12.25
N ALA A 105 6.93 3.83 -12.40
CA ALA A 105 6.47 2.60 -11.77
C ALA A 105 7.32 1.39 -12.19
N GLY A 106 7.60 1.23 -13.48
CA GLY A 106 8.46 0.16 -14.00
C GLY A 106 9.89 0.24 -13.48
N LYS A 107 10.47 1.44 -13.37
CA LYS A 107 11.79 1.62 -12.72
C LYS A 107 11.77 1.22 -11.25
N GLY A 108 10.76 1.65 -10.50
CA GLY A 108 10.60 1.32 -9.08
C GLY A 108 10.42 -0.18 -8.86
N ILE A 109 9.58 -0.86 -9.65
CA ILE A 109 9.39 -2.32 -9.57
C ILE A 109 10.71 -3.05 -9.82
N ARG A 110 11.45 -2.69 -10.88
CA ARG A 110 12.75 -3.30 -11.19
C ARG A 110 13.76 -3.09 -10.07
N GLU A 111 13.79 -1.91 -9.47
CA GLU A 111 14.67 -1.60 -8.35
C GLU A 111 14.33 -2.46 -7.12
N LEU A 112 13.05 -2.57 -6.77
CA LEU A 112 12.61 -3.41 -5.65
C LEU A 112 12.92 -4.90 -5.87
N MET A 113 12.77 -5.39 -7.11
CA MET A 113 13.16 -6.75 -7.48
C MET A 113 14.67 -6.95 -7.39
N LYS A 114 15.47 -5.99 -7.87
CA LYS A 114 16.94 -6.04 -7.80
C LYS A 114 17.44 -6.11 -6.35
N HIS A 115 16.76 -5.43 -5.44
CA HIS A 115 17.09 -5.44 -4.01
C HIS A 115 16.48 -6.62 -3.24
N GLY A 116 15.75 -7.51 -3.89
CA GLY A 116 15.10 -8.66 -3.25
C GLY A 116 13.97 -8.29 -2.29
N ILE A 117 13.46 -7.06 -2.36
CA ILE A 117 12.34 -6.60 -1.53
C ILE A 117 11.01 -7.09 -2.11
N LEU A 118 10.93 -7.14 -3.44
CA LEU A 118 9.76 -7.58 -4.19
C LEU A 118 10.12 -8.83 -5.00
N VAL A 119 9.32 -9.89 -4.85
CA VAL A 119 9.51 -11.15 -5.58
C VAL A 119 8.28 -11.40 -6.45
N GLN A 120 8.49 -11.79 -7.71
CA GLN A 120 7.41 -12.30 -8.56
C GLN A 120 7.15 -13.75 -8.17
N VAL A 121 5.93 -14.04 -7.70
CA VAL A 121 5.55 -15.35 -7.17
C VAL A 121 4.71 -16.15 -8.17
N ASP A 122 3.91 -15.46 -8.98
CA ASP A 122 2.95 -16.11 -9.86
C ASP A 122 2.65 -15.25 -11.10
N GLU A 123 1.90 -15.83 -12.03
CA GLU A 123 1.35 -15.17 -13.20
C GLU A 123 -0.16 -15.38 -13.26
N GLU A 124 -0.92 -14.30 -13.12
CA GLU A 124 -2.37 -14.36 -13.16
C GLU A 124 -2.87 -14.09 -14.58
N TRP A 125 -3.66 -15.02 -15.11
CA TRP A 125 -4.36 -14.85 -16.37
C TRP A 125 -5.69 -14.15 -16.14
N PHE A 126 -6.00 -13.14 -16.96
CA PHE A 126 -7.28 -12.44 -16.92
C PHE A 126 -7.85 -12.31 -18.33
N ASP A 127 -9.17 -12.39 -18.45
CA ASP A 127 -9.82 -12.22 -19.74
C ASP A 127 -9.78 -10.75 -20.17
N THR A 128 -9.36 -10.51 -21.41
CA THR A 128 -9.29 -9.17 -21.98
C THR A 128 -9.62 -9.17 -23.47
N LEU A 129 -10.45 -8.22 -23.87
CA LEU A 129 -10.77 -7.97 -25.28
C LEU A 129 -9.66 -7.21 -26.01
N LYS A 130 -8.62 -6.74 -25.29
CA LYS A 130 -7.50 -5.99 -25.88
C LYS A 130 -6.51 -6.87 -26.66
N MET A 131 -6.46 -8.18 -26.37
CA MET A 131 -5.64 -9.15 -27.10
C MET A 131 -6.50 -10.03 -27.99
N ARG A 132 -5.94 -10.43 -29.14
CA ARG A 132 -6.58 -11.36 -30.09
C ARG A 132 -6.90 -12.73 -29.46
N SER A 133 -6.11 -13.18 -28.48
CA SER A 133 -6.32 -14.42 -27.73
C SER A 133 -7.49 -14.33 -26.74
N GLY A 134 -8.04 -13.14 -26.47
CA GLY A 134 -9.06 -12.92 -25.44
C GLY A 134 -8.53 -12.99 -24.01
N ARG A 135 -7.23 -13.22 -23.80
CA ARG A 135 -6.59 -13.38 -22.49
C ARG A 135 -5.31 -12.57 -22.39
N GLY A 136 -5.11 -11.92 -21.25
CA GLY A 136 -3.88 -11.26 -20.84
C GLY A 136 -3.24 -12.00 -19.66
N CYS A 137 -1.93 -11.87 -19.52
CA CYS A 137 -1.18 -12.34 -18.36
C CYS A 137 -0.65 -11.13 -17.59
N ARG A 138 -0.70 -11.17 -16.25
CA ARG A 138 -0.07 -10.16 -15.40
C ARG A 138 0.76 -10.81 -14.29
N PRO A 139 1.96 -10.28 -14.00
CA PRO A 139 2.79 -10.78 -12.91
C PRO A 139 2.16 -10.48 -11.56
N VAL A 140 2.17 -11.47 -10.68
CA VAL A 140 1.77 -11.38 -9.28
C VAL A 140 3.03 -11.28 -8.42
N TYR A 141 3.07 -10.24 -7.59
CA TYR A 141 4.18 -9.96 -6.71
C TYR A 141 3.83 -10.23 -5.25
N SER A 142 4.86 -10.48 -4.47
CA SER A 142 4.83 -10.53 -3.01
C SER A 142 6.00 -9.74 -2.44
N LEU A 143 5.78 -9.13 -1.28
CA LEU A 143 6.86 -8.48 -0.52
C LEU A 143 7.60 -9.55 0.29
N TRP A 144 8.92 -9.53 0.25
CA TRP A 144 9.75 -10.45 1.05
C TRP A 144 9.88 -9.94 2.50
N PRO A 145 9.95 -10.84 3.51
CA PRO A 145 10.27 -10.44 4.88
C PRO A 145 11.53 -9.57 4.92
N PRO A 146 11.53 -8.41 5.60
CA PRO A 146 10.62 -7.97 6.67
C PRO A 146 9.44 -7.08 6.21
N PHE A 147 9.27 -6.84 4.91
CA PHE A 147 8.26 -5.92 4.36
C PHE A 147 6.88 -6.55 4.19
N THR A 148 6.73 -7.81 4.57
CA THR A 148 5.44 -8.50 4.65
C THR A 148 4.52 -7.81 5.66
N PRO A 149 3.23 -7.62 5.33
CA PRO A 149 2.29 -7.04 6.29
C PRO A 149 2.29 -7.86 7.59
N ARG A 150 2.60 -7.20 8.72
CA ARG A 150 2.79 -7.83 10.04
C ARG A 150 1.56 -8.60 10.58
N ALA A 151 0.41 -8.45 9.92
CA ALA A 151 -0.84 -9.12 10.28
C ALA A 151 -1.20 -10.35 9.40
N LEU A 152 -0.43 -10.65 8.34
CA LEU A 152 -0.82 -11.62 7.30
C LEU A 152 -0.01 -12.92 7.25
N GLY A 153 0.90 -13.15 8.20
CA GLY A 153 1.79 -14.32 8.19
C GLY A 153 2.86 -14.24 7.11
N GLU A 154 3.83 -15.16 7.16
CA GLU A 154 4.90 -15.24 6.16
C GLU A 154 4.34 -15.74 4.82
N PRO A 155 4.71 -15.14 3.67
CA PRO A 155 4.40 -15.71 2.37
C PRO A 155 5.20 -17.01 2.25
N THR A 156 4.55 -18.13 2.50
CA THR A 156 5.09 -19.45 2.19
C THR A 156 5.37 -19.49 0.69
N ILE A 157 6.63 -19.33 0.30
CA ILE A 157 7.11 -19.88 -0.97
C ILE A 157 6.80 -21.37 -0.87
N GLY A 158 6.07 -21.90 -1.86
CA GLY A 158 5.54 -23.26 -1.80
C GLY A 158 6.63 -24.28 -1.47
N GLU A 159 6.65 -24.71 -0.21
CA GLU A 159 7.27 -25.97 0.20
C GLU A 159 6.33 -27.08 -0.26
N GLU A 160 6.68 -27.65 -1.39
CA GLU A 160 6.87 -29.09 -1.56
C GLU A 160 5.80 -29.97 -0.90
N THR A 161 4.92 -30.49 -1.75
CA THR A 161 4.14 -31.70 -1.48
C THR A 161 5.08 -32.87 -1.18
N THR A 162 5.51 -33.00 0.07
CA THR A 162 5.97 -34.26 0.67
C THR A 162 5.10 -34.58 1.87
N THR A 163 3.81 -34.83 1.61
CA THR A 163 3.01 -35.64 2.54
C THR A 163 3.48 -37.07 2.39
N GLY A 164 4.49 -37.43 3.19
CA GLY A 164 4.70 -38.81 3.58
C GLY A 164 3.43 -39.31 4.25
N ILE A 165 2.74 -40.25 3.60
CA ILE A 165 1.77 -41.11 4.26
C ILE A 165 2.50 -42.44 4.51
N SER A 166 3.03 -42.58 5.71
CA SER A 166 3.38 -43.88 6.29
C SER A 166 2.68 -43.99 7.64
N SER A 167 1.74 -44.93 7.73
CA SER A 167 1.36 -45.69 8.94
C SER A 167 0.16 -46.56 8.52
N ASP A 168 0.36 -47.80 8.10
CA ASP A 168 0.46 -49.01 8.94
C ASP A 168 -0.91 -49.69 9.14
N ALA A 169 -1.04 -50.90 8.59
CA ALA A 169 -2.02 -51.92 8.99
C ALA A 169 -1.51 -53.30 8.52
N ALA A 170 -0.92 -54.01 9.47
CA ALA A 170 -0.37 -55.36 9.40
C ALA A 170 -1.41 -56.47 9.10
N PRO A 171 -0.93 -57.71 8.82
CA PRO A 171 -1.64 -58.73 8.04
C PRO A 171 -2.41 -59.75 8.90
N LYS A 172 -3.38 -60.45 8.29
CA LYS A 172 -3.81 -61.79 8.71
C LYS A 172 -4.23 -62.65 7.51
N GLU A 173 -3.53 -63.79 7.43
CA GLU A 173 -3.89 -65.15 6.97
C GLU A 173 -4.67 -65.36 5.66
#